data_AF-A0A522A4G5-F1
#
_entry.id   AF-A0A522A4G5-F1
#
_cell.length_a   1.000
_cell.length_b   1.000
_cell.length_c   1.000
_cell.angle_alpha   90.00
_cell.angle_beta   90.00
_cell.angle_gamma   90.00
#
_symmetry.space_group_name_H-M   'P 1'
#
loop_
_entity.id
_entity.type
_entity.pdbx_description
1 polymer ?
#
loop_
_entity_poly.entity_id
_entity_poly.type
_entity_poly.pdbx_seq_one_letter_code
_entity_poly.pdbx_strand_id
1 'polypeptide(L)'
;MWKKLFLLLLVPLMFTGCAGTFTNLSARQQPRNPNNLYSVGVAFHTRQKSLRWESIQPMVVVNGENYPLRKTPIVENRWEGLIPVAPGTKAADYHFVFKYQYDYFGGPRSESAMSPNYHLNILGQ
;
A
#
# COMPACT_ATOMS: atom_id res chain seq x y z
N MET A 1 -49.47 6.99 -5.05
CA MET A 1 -48.48 8.08 -4.89
C MET A 1 -47.06 7.52 -4.97
N TRP A 2 -46.62 7.14 -6.19
CA TRP A 2 -45.37 6.39 -6.42
C TRP A 2 -44.36 7.20 -7.26
N LYS A 3 -44.38 8.52 -7.12
CA LYS A 3 -43.48 9.44 -7.84
C LYS A 3 -42.41 10.09 -6.96
N LYS A 4 -42.49 9.91 -5.64
CA LYS A 4 -41.54 10.53 -4.68
C LYS A 4 -40.37 9.63 -4.28
N LEU A 5 -40.37 8.36 -4.68
CA LEU A 5 -39.32 7.40 -4.30
C LEU A 5 -38.13 7.37 -5.29
N PHE A 6 -38.26 8.00 -6.46
CA PHE A 6 -37.19 7.99 -7.46
C PHE A 6 -36.06 9.00 -7.16
N LEU A 7 -36.32 10.01 -6.31
CA LEU A 7 -35.34 11.04 -5.99
C LEU A 7 -34.38 10.65 -4.86
N LEU A 8 -34.65 9.56 -4.14
CA LEU A 8 -33.81 9.11 -3.02
C LEU A 8 -32.66 8.19 -3.45
N LEU A 9 -32.59 7.82 -4.73
CA LEU A 9 -31.56 6.93 -5.28
C LEU A 9 -30.36 7.68 -5.88
N LEU A 10 -30.27 8.99 -5.65
CA LEU A 10 -29.17 9.86 -6.07
C LEU A 10 -28.35 10.37 -4.88
N VAL A 11 -28.34 9.63 -3.77
CA VAL A 11 -27.31 9.81 -2.74
C VAL A 11 -25.99 9.56 -3.47
N PRO A 12 -25.17 10.61 -3.66
CA PRO A 12 -24.06 10.54 -4.57
C PRO A 12 -23.14 9.44 -4.08
N LEU A 13 -22.82 8.53 -4.99
CA LEU A 13 -21.62 7.73 -4.92
C LEU A 13 -20.46 8.74 -4.94
N MET A 14 -20.20 9.39 -3.82
CA MET A 14 -18.96 10.12 -3.60
C MET A 14 -17.90 9.03 -3.63
N PHE A 15 -17.42 8.78 -4.84
CA PHE A 15 -16.24 7.98 -5.10
C PHE A 15 -15.21 8.47 -4.10
N THR A 16 -14.93 7.61 -3.12
CA THR A 16 -13.79 7.76 -2.24
C THR A 16 -12.58 7.78 -3.16
N GLY A 17 -12.10 8.99 -3.44
CA GLY A 17 -10.88 9.19 -4.20
C GLY A 17 -9.72 8.72 -3.35
N CYS A 18 -9.51 7.40 -3.23
CA CYS A 18 -8.21 6.89 -2.84
C CYS A 18 -7.24 7.39 -3.89
N ALA A 19 -6.40 8.35 -3.52
CA ALA A 19 -5.50 9.06 -4.42
C ALA A 19 -4.61 8.11 -5.23
N GLY A 20 -4.39 6.86 -4.78
CA GLY A 20 -3.81 5.80 -5.59
C GLY A 20 -4.27 4.40 -5.20
N THR A 21 -3.95 3.44 -6.06
CA THR A 21 -4.22 2.01 -5.93
C THR A 21 -2.91 1.28 -5.63
N PHE A 22 -2.94 0.44 -4.60
CA PHE A 22 -1.85 -0.48 -4.27
C PHE A 22 -2.16 -1.87 -4.83
N THR A 23 -1.23 -2.41 -5.60
CA THR A 23 -1.27 -3.81 -6.04
C THR A 23 -0.25 -4.58 -5.23
N ASN A 24 -0.70 -5.52 -4.40
CA ASN A 24 0.20 -6.40 -3.66
C ASN A 24 0.82 -7.43 -4.60
N LEU A 25 2.14 -7.45 -4.66
CA LEU A 25 2.94 -8.34 -5.49
C LEU A 25 3.66 -9.40 -4.66
N SER A 26 3.45 -9.41 -3.35
CA SER A 26 4.01 -10.38 -2.42
C SER A 26 3.29 -11.72 -2.56
N ALA A 27 4.04 -12.81 -2.41
CA ALA A 27 3.43 -14.13 -2.26
C ALA A 27 2.58 -14.15 -0.97
N ARG A 28 1.40 -14.77 -1.05
CA ARG A 28 0.51 -14.96 0.12
C ARG A 28 1.07 -15.95 1.14
N GLN A 29 1.99 -16.81 0.70
CA GLN A 29 2.62 -17.83 1.50
C GLN A 29 4.11 -17.89 1.15
N GLN A 30 4.96 -17.98 2.16
CA GLN A 30 6.41 -18.14 1.97
C GLN A 30 6.93 -19.24 2.90
N PRO A 31 7.88 -20.07 2.46
CA PRO A 31 8.51 -21.06 3.33
C PRO A 31 9.31 -20.36 4.43
N ARG A 32 9.31 -20.93 5.64
CA ARG A 32 10.16 -20.45 6.74
C ARG A 32 11.61 -20.44 6.29
N ASN A 33 12.32 -19.35 6.57
CA ASN A 33 13.74 -19.22 6.31
C ASN A 33 14.53 -18.95 7.61
N PRO A 34 15.85 -19.19 7.63
CA PRO A 34 16.65 -19.09 8.86
C PRO A 34 16.82 -17.66 9.39
N ASN A 35 16.74 -16.64 8.52
CA ASN A 35 16.94 -15.24 8.91
C ASN A 35 15.64 -14.54 9.33
N ASN A 36 14.49 -15.20 9.20
CA ASN A 36 13.17 -14.68 9.54
C ASN A 36 12.80 -13.36 8.82
N LEU A 37 13.37 -13.14 7.63
CA LEU A 37 13.13 -11.96 6.80
C LEU A 37 12.40 -12.38 5.52
N TYR A 38 11.26 -11.77 5.25
CA TYR A 38 10.36 -12.18 4.18
C TYR A 38 10.18 -11.09 3.15
N SER A 39 10.26 -11.46 1.88
CA SER A 39 10.17 -10.49 0.80
C SER A 39 8.74 -10.05 0.58
N VAL A 40 8.53 -8.74 0.55
CA VAL A 40 7.25 -8.14 0.18
C VAL A 40 7.46 -7.18 -0.98
N GLY A 41 6.46 -7.08 -1.84
CA GLY A 41 6.49 -6.24 -3.03
C GLY A 41 5.16 -5.57 -3.27
N VAL A 42 5.21 -4.37 -3.82
CA VAL A 42 4.02 -3.56 -4.12
C VAL A 42 4.23 -2.75 -5.38
N ALA A 43 3.16 -2.60 -6.16
CA ALA A 43 3.06 -1.55 -7.16
C ALA A 43 2.06 -0.49 -6.73
N PHE A 44 2.39 0.79 -6.97
CA PHE A 44 1.53 1.92 -6.64
C PHE A 44 1.16 2.68 -7.91
N HIS A 45 -0.14 2.88 -8.13
CA HIS A 45 -0.63 3.61 -9.29
C HIS A 45 -1.54 4.75 -8.85
N THR A 46 -1.34 5.95 -9.38
CA THR A 46 -2.19 7.12 -9.09
C THR A 46 -2.58 7.85 -10.38
N ARG A 47 -3.77 8.45 -10.36
CA ARG A 47 -4.21 9.41 -11.39
C ARG A 47 -3.80 10.85 -11.08
N GLN A 48 -3.24 11.12 -9.90
CA GLN A 48 -2.78 12.44 -9.46
C GLN A 48 -1.54 12.86 -10.24
N LYS A 49 -1.74 13.70 -11.26
CA LYS A 49 -0.66 14.19 -12.12
C LYS A 49 0.29 15.16 -11.41
N SER A 50 -0.16 15.80 -10.33
CA SER A 50 0.66 16.69 -9.52
C SER A 50 1.61 15.97 -8.57
N LEU A 51 1.53 14.63 -8.45
CA LEU A 51 2.43 13.87 -7.59
C LEU A 51 3.89 14.00 -8.06
N ARG A 52 4.79 14.27 -7.12
CA ARG A 52 6.24 14.30 -7.32
C ARG A 52 6.83 12.91 -7.05
N TRP A 53 7.08 12.14 -8.10
CA TRP A 53 7.47 10.71 -8.01
C TRP A 53 8.81 10.48 -7.29
N GLU A 54 9.69 11.46 -7.31
CA GLU A 54 10.98 11.49 -6.62
C GLU A 54 10.83 11.67 -5.10
N SER A 55 9.72 12.26 -4.65
CA SER A 55 9.46 12.51 -3.23
C SER A 55 8.87 11.31 -2.49
N ILE A 56 8.48 10.25 -3.21
CA ILE A 56 7.86 9.07 -2.62
C ILE A 56 8.83 8.41 -1.64
N GLN A 57 8.39 8.27 -0.40
CA GLN A 57 9.01 7.51 0.67
C GLN A 57 8.17 6.25 0.91
N PRO A 58 8.54 5.13 0.27
CA PRO A 58 7.78 3.89 0.31
C PRO A 58 8.16 3.08 1.55
N MET A 59 7.17 2.69 2.35
CA MET A 59 7.37 1.90 3.56
C MET A 59 6.38 0.74 3.61
N VAL A 60 6.79 -0.34 4.28
CA VAL A 60 5.90 -1.39 4.76
C VAL A 60 5.84 -1.31 6.28
N VAL A 61 4.63 -1.45 6.82
CA VAL A 61 4.36 -1.43 8.25
C VAL A 61 4.03 -2.84 8.68
N VAL A 62 4.78 -3.37 9.65
CA VAL A 62 4.50 -4.65 10.31
C VAL A 62 4.64 -4.43 11.82
N ASN A 63 3.67 -4.91 12.60
CA ASN A 63 3.63 -4.72 14.07
C ASN A 63 3.78 -3.25 14.53
N GLY A 64 3.34 -2.29 13.71
CA GLY A 64 3.44 -0.85 14.01
C GLY A 64 4.81 -0.21 13.69
N GLU A 65 5.77 -0.99 13.22
CA GLU A 65 7.09 -0.52 12.83
C GLU A 65 7.20 -0.32 11.31
N ASN A 66 7.94 0.70 10.89
CA ASN A 66 8.12 1.06 9.48
C ASN A 66 9.43 0.49 8.93
N TYR A 67 9.37 -0.21 7.81
CA TYR A 67 10.53 -0.74 7.09
C TYR A 67 10.57 -0.10 5.69
N PRO A 68 11.72 0.47 5.27
CA PRO A 68 11.83 1.12 3.98
C PRO A 68 11.78 0.11 2.83
N LEU A 69 11.15 0.49 1.73
CA LEU A 69 11.19 -0.27 0.48
C LEU A 69 12.17 0.36 -0.50
N ARG A 70 12.74 -0.46 -1.38
CA ARG A 70 13.58 -0.02 -2.50
C ARG A 70 12.82 -0.11 -3.82
N LYS A 71 13.07 0.83 -4.73
CA LYS A 71 12.55 0.77 -6.11
C LYS A 71 13.16 -0.44 -6.83
N THR A 72 12.36 -1.15 -7.61
CA THR A 72 12.89 -2.19 -8.50
C THR A 72 13.46 -1.56 -9.78
N PRO A 73 14.58 -2.05 -10.33
CA PRO A 73 15.32 -1.36 -11.39
C PRO A 73 14.63 -1.36 -12.77
N ILE A 74 13.74 -2.31 -13.05
CA ILE A 74 13.17 -2.53 -14.39
C ILE A 74 11.72 -2.04 -14.51
N VAL A 75 10.94 -2.16 -13.44
CA VAL A 75 9.51 -1.87 -13.46
C VAL A 75 9.25 -0.57 -12.73
N GLU A 76 8.68 0.39 -13.44
CA GLU A 76 8.24 1.65 -12.85
C GLU A 76 7.19 1.41 -11.77
N ASN A 77 7.21 2.28 -10.76
CA ASN A 77 6.23 2.30 -9.69
C ASN A 77 6.08 0.95 -8.98
N ARG A 78 7.19 0.23 -8.84
CA ARG A 78 7.30 -1.03 -8.10
C ARG A 78 8.39 -0.94 -7.07
N TRP A 79 8.07 -1.43 -5.88
CA TRP A 79 8.95 -1.43 -4.73
C TRP A 79 8.96 -2.79 -4.04
N GLU A 80 10.08 -3.11 -3.42
CA GLU A 80 10.29 -4.34 -2.68
C GLU A 80 11.05 -4.08 -1.38
N GLY A 81 10.88 -4.98 -0.41
CA GLY A 81 11.56 -4.89 0.87
C GLY A 81 11.51 -6.21 1.63
N LEU A 82 12.05 -6.18 2.84
CA LEU A 82 12.05 -7.31 3.75
C LEU A 82 11.30 -6.90 5.02
N ILE A 83 10.41 -7.78 5.47
CA ILE A 83 9.76 -7.66 6.79
C ILE A 83 10.27 -8.75 7.73
N PRO A 84 10.56 -8.42 9.00
CA PRO A 84 10.81 -9.43 10.00
C PRO A 84 9.51 -10.10 10.43
N VAL A 85 9.57 -11.40 10.65
CA VAL A 85 8.47 -12.19 11.22
C VAL A 85 9.03 -12.99 12.38
N ALA A 86 8.44 -12.85 13.57
CA ALA A 86 9.02 -13.46 14.77
C ALA A 86 9.16 -14.99 14.63
N PRO A 87 10.25 -15.60 15.13
CA PRO A 87 10.42 -17.05 15.12
C PRO A 87 9.21 -17.77 15.71
N GLY A 88 8.80 -18.89 15.12
CA GLY A 88 7.66 -19.69 15.57
C GLY A 88 6.27 -19.12 15.21
N THR A 89 6.17 -17.86 14.74
CA THR A 89 4.89 -17.33 14.24
C THR A 89 4.58 -17.87 12.84
N LYS A 90 3.30 -18.13 12.57
CA LYS A 90 2.83 -18.72 11.30
C LYS A 90 2.35 -17.68 10.31
N ALA A 91 2.28 -16.42 10.70
CA ALA A 91 1.83 -15.36 9.83
C ALA A 91 2.31 -13.99 10.28
N ALA A 92 2.25 -13.03 9.37
CA ALA A 92 2.44 -11.62 9.64
C ALA A 92 1.42 -10.77 8.87
N ASP A 93 0.83 -9.80 9.58
CA ASP A 93 -0.02 -8.78 8.99
C ASP A 93 0.81 -7.53 8.70
N TYR A 94 0.62 -6.98 7.50
CA TYR A 94 1.35 -5.80 7.06
C TYR A 94 0.51 -4.95 6.11
N HIS A 95 0.86 -3.67 5.98
CA HIS A 95 0.33 -2.80 4.93
C HIS A 95 1.43 -1.86 4.45
N PHE A 96 1.23 -1.26 3.28
CA PHE A 96 2.16 -0.29 2.71
C PHE A 96 1.70 1.13 3.01
N VAL A 97 2.64 2.01 3.30
CA VAL A 97 2.42 3.45 3.48
C VAL A 97 3.39 4.22 2.62
N PHE A 98 2.87 5.05 1.74
CA PHE A 98 3.65 5.87 0.82
C PHE A 98 3.41 7.32 1.18
N LYS A 99 4.44 7.98 1.72
CA LYS A 99 4.43 9.44 1.94
C LYS A 99 5.01 10.10 0.70
N TYR A 100 4.41 11.19 0.24
CA TYR A 100 4.87 11.90 -0.95
C TYR A 100 4.48 13.37 -0.89
N GLN A 101 5.04 14.14 -1.82
CA GLN A 101 4.65 15.52 -2.08
C GLN A 101 3.91 15.61 -3.41
N TYR A 102 3.05 16.61 -3.53
CA TYR A 102 2.39 16.96 -4.77
C TYR A 102 2.36 18.48 -4.97
N ASP A 103 2.35 18.91 -6.23
CA ASP A 103 2.23 20.31 -6.61
C ASP A 103 0.83 20.83 -6.30
N TYR A 104 0.79 21.95 -5.56
CA TYR A 104 -0.44 22.66 -5.24
C TYR A 104 -0.22 24.16 -5.41
N PHE A 105 -1.31 24.92 -5.53
CA PHE A 105 -1.23 26.37 -5.61
C PHE A 105 -0.63 26.95 -4.31
N GLY A 106 0.46 27.71 -4.44
CA GLY A 106 1.21 28.22 -3.29
C GLY A 106 2.33 27.31 -2.78
N GLY A 107 2.63 26.21 -3.46
CA GLY A 107 3.80 25.36 -3.21
C GLY A 107 3.48 23.87 -2.99
N PRO A 108 4.53 23.03 -2.81
CA PRO A 108 4.35 21.59 -2.62
C PRO A 108 3.65 21.29 -1.29
N ARG A 109 2.74 20.31 -1.31
CA ARG A 109 2.09 19.79 -0.09
C ARG A 109 2.41 18.33 0.11
N SER A 110 2.44 17.89 1.36
CA SER A 110 2.66 16.49 1.72
C SER A 110 1.34 15.75 1.87
N GLU A 111 1.32 14.50 1.42
CA GLU A 111 0.20 13.57 1.56
C GLU A 111 0.72 12.15 1.81
N SER A 112 -0.17 11.26 2.21
CA SER A 112 0.12 9.84 2.34
C SER A 112 -0.97 8.99 1.72
N ALA A 113 -0.57 7.85 1.17
CA ALA A 113 -1.47 6.80 0.73
C ALA A 113 -1.16 5.52 1.50
N MET A 114 -2.20 4.77 1.87
CA MET A 114 -2.09 3.53 2.63
C MET A 114 -2.81 2.41 1.89
N SER A 115 -2.21 1.22 1.85
CA SER A 115 -2.87 0.03 1.33
C SER A 115 -3.83 -0.58 2.36
N PRO A 116 -4.73 -1.48 1.96
CA PRO A 116 -5.36 -2.41 2.89
C PRO A 116 -4.30 -3.24 3.64
N ASN A 117 -4.72 -3.85 4.76
CA ASN A 117 -3.93 -4.87 5.42
C ASN A 117 -3.85 -6.14 4.55
N TYR A 118 -2.66 -6.71 4.50
CA TYR A 118 -2.34 -7.96 3.84
C TYR A 118 -1.83 -8.97 4.86
N HIS A 119 -2.07 -10.24 4.56
CA HIS A 119 -1.69 -11.37 5.40
C HIS A 119 -0.69 -12.26 4.68
N LEU A 120 0.49 -12.44 5.28
CA LEU A 120 1.51 -13.38 4.80
C LEU A 120 1.50 -14.62 5.70
N ASN A 121 1.33 -15.81 5.11
CA ASN A 121 1.49 -17.07 5.84
C ASN A 121 2.92 -17.60 5.71
N ILE A 122 3.45 -18.12 6.81
CA ILE A 122 4.74 -18.79 6.86
C ILE A 122 4.52 -20.31 6.88
N LEU A 123 5.01 -20.98 5.84
CA LEU A 123 4.87 -22.43 5.70
C LEU A 123 6.07 -23.14 6.31
N GLY A 124 5.81 -24.22 7.06
CA GLY A 124 6.84 -24.99 7.77
C GLY A 124 6.75 -24.83 9.28
N GLN A 125 7.46 -25.70 10.00
CA GLN A 125 7.62 -25.64 11.45
C GLN A 125 8.83 -24.78 11.78
#